data_AF-A0A914QJD2-F1
#
_entry.id   AF-A0A914QJD2-F1
#
_cell.length_a   1.000
_cell.length_b   1.000
_cell.length_c   1.000
_cell.angle_alpha   90.00
_cell.angle_beta   90.00
_cell.angle_gamma   90.00
#
_symmetry.space_group_name_H-M   'P 1'
#
loop_
_entity.id
_entity.type
_entity.pdbx_description
1 polymer ?
#
loop_
_entity_poly.entity_id
_entity_poly.type
_entity_poly.pdbx_seq_one_letter_code
_entity_poly.pdbx_strand_id
1 'polypeptide(L)'
;MERDYPQINCEQKKMYEGIEFYLSDEISGFEKRIAVMNGYRNFQRAINQIKGGKSKYDFIELMACPGGCANGAGQIKAENPMEQKKLLEKVTGLYNALPENNEFKGAYEKALDKWRSANPEYSNFVYATYEAARVNELIEAANAW
;
A
#
# COMPACT_ATOMS: atom_id res chain seq x y z
N MET A 1 19.98 -9.18 17.65
CA MET A 1 19.56 -10.37 16.89
C MET A 1 19.03 -9.87 15.56
N GLU A 2 19.79 -10.13 14.49
CA GLU A 2 19.35 -9.92 13.11
C GLU A 2 18.03 -10.71 12.94
N ARG A 3 16.93 -10.01 12.64
CA ARG A 3 15.69 -10.70 12.27
C ARG A 3 15.82 -11.05 10.81
N ASP A 4 15.96 -12.33 10.53
CA ASP A 4 15.88 -12.86 9.17
C ASP A 4 14.45 -12.61 8.66
N TYR A 5 14.31 -11.89 7.55
CA TYR A 5 12.99 -11.58 7.00
C TYR A 5 12.51 -12.77 6.17
N PRO A 6 11.23 -13.16 6.28
CA PRO A 6 10.71 -14.30 5.55
C PRO A 6 10.81 -14.08 4.04
N GLN A 7 11.15 -15.15 3.31
CA GLN A 7 11.29 -15.11 1.86
C GLN A 7 9.93 -14.76 1.21
N ILE A 8 9.91 -13.71 0.40
CA ILE A 8 8.71 -13.22 -0.27
C ILE A 8 8.59 -13.88 -1.64
N ASN A 9 7.68 -14.84 -1.78
CA ASN A 9 7.36 -15.44 -3.08
C ASN A 9 6.27 -14.60 -3.78
N CYS A 10 6.69 -13.74 -4.71
CA CYS A 10 5.81 -12.82 -5.44
C CYS A 10 5.49 -13.30 -6.86
N GLU A 11 4.22 -13.55 -7.15
CA GLU A 11 3.74 -13.76 -8.53
C GLU A 11 3.11 -12.48 -9.09
N GLN A 12 3.92 -11.68 -9.79
CA GLN A 12 3.46 -10.43 -10.40
C GLN A 12 2.60 -10.70 -11.65
N LYS A 13 1.27 -10.60 -11.51
CA LYS A 13 0.34 -10.87 -12.62
C LYS A 13 0.21 -9.73 -13.64
N LYS A 14 0.41 -8.45 -13.27
CA LYS A 14 0.59 -7.25 -14.14
C LYS A 14 0.65 -5.94 -13.31
N MET A 15 1.44 -4.96 -13.74
CA MET A 15 1.59 -3.65 -13.06
C MET A 15 0.27 -2.87 -12.85
N TYR A 16 -0.67 -2.96 -13.80
CA TYR A 16 -1.93 -2.19 -13.79
C TYR A 16 -3.09 -2.90 -13.08
N GLU A 17 -3.05 -4.22 -12.95
CA GLU A 17 -4.22 -5.03 -12.57
C GLU A 17 -4.17 -5.51 -11.11
N GLY A 18 -3.06 -5.24 -10.40
CA GLY A 18 -2.81 -5.72 -9.05
C GLY A 18 -1.89 -6.94 -9.04
N ILE A 19 -1.36 -7.25 -7.86
CA ILE A 19 -0.40 -8.33 -7.62
C ILE A 19 -0.94 -9.17 -6.49
N GLU A 20 -0.93 -10.49 -6.64
CA GLU A 20 -1.21 -11.42 -5.55
C GLU A 20 0.08 -12.14 -5.21
N PHE A 21 0.43 -12.20 -3.93
CA PHE A 21 1.61 -12.94 -3.51
C PHE A 21 1.38 -13.67 -2.19
N TYR A 22 2.21 -14.68 -1.97
CA TYR A 22 2.14 -15.54 -0.80
C TYR A 22 3.39 -15.29 0.03
N LEU A 23 3.18 -14.90 1.29
CA LEU A 23 4.25 -14.89 2.27
C LEU A 23 4.19 -16.19 3.04
N SER A 24 5.23 -16.99 2.91
CA SER A 24 5.42 -18.21 3.66
C SER A 24 6.71 -18.10 4.45
N ASP A 25 6.62 -18.31 5.77
CA ASP A 25 7.79 -18.43 6.62
C ASP A 25 7.90 -19.88 7.10
N GLU A 26 8.91 -20.59 6.59
CA GLU A 26 9.16 -21.99 6.94
C GLU A 26 9.54 -22.17 8.41
N ILE A 27 10.14 -21.14 9.04
CA ILE A 27 10.64 -21.20 10.42
C ILE A 27 9.51 -21.01 11.43
N SER A 28 8.58 -20.09 11.17
CA SER A 28 7.40 -19.87 12.02
C SER A 28 6.17 -20.70 11.65
N GLY A 29 6.21 -21.40 10.49
CA GLY A 29 5.08 -22.19 9.97
C GLY A 29 3.89 -21.34 9.54
N PHE A 30 4.10 -20.04 9.32
CA PHE A 30 3.07 -19.06 9.06
C PHE A 30 2.93 -18.81 7.57
N GLU A 31 1.73 -19.00 7.05
CA GLU A 31 1.36 -18.66 5.68
C GLU A 31 0.36 -17.50 5.68
N LYS A 32 0.68 -16.43 4.95
CA LYS A 32 -0.22 -15.31 4.71
C LYS A 32 -0.39 -15.03 3.25
N ARG A 33 -1.66 -14.89 2.87
CA ARG A 33 -2.07 -14.57 1.51
C ARG A 33 -2.24 -13.06 1.42
N ILE A 34 -1.40 -12.42 0.62
CA ILE A 34 -1.39 -10.96 0.47
C ILE A 34 -1.85 -10.58 -0.94
N ALA A 35 -2.64 -9.51 -1.01
CA ALA A 35 -2.98 -8.88 -2.28
C ALA A 35 -2.60 -7.41 -2.28
N VAL A 36 -2.09 -6.94 -3.42
CA VAL A 36 -1.90 -5.54 -3.75
C VAL A 36 -2.85 -5.21 -4.88
N MET A 37 -3.73 -4.24 -4.65
CA MET A 37 -4.81 -3.93 -5.57
C MET A 37 -4.73 -2.46 -5.99
N ASN A 38 -4.60 -2.25 -7.29
CA ASN A 38 -4.57 -0.92 -7.88
C ASN A 38 -5.92 -0.60 -8.53
N GLY A 39 -6.49 0.56 -8.22
CA GLY A 39 -7.70 1.07 -8.85
C GLY A 39 -9.00 0.63 -8.19
N TYR A 40 -10.00 1.52 -8.27
CA TYR A 40 -11.34 1.31 -7.69
C TYR A 40 -12.07 0.05 -8.21
N ARG A 41 -11.87 -0.34 -9.47
CA ARG A 41 -12.46 -1.58 -10.02
C ARG A 41 -12.01 -2.82 -9.26
N ASN A 42 -10.72 -2.90 -8.91
CA ASN A 42 -10.17 -4.02 -8.16
C ASN A 42 -10.58 -3.98 -6.69
N PHE A 43 -10.64 -2.78 -6.11
CA PHE A 43 -11.23 -2.57 -4.77
C PHE A 43 -12.63 -3.17 -4.66
N GLN A 44 -13.53 -2.82 -5.59
CA GLN A 44 -14.91 -3.31 -5.57
C GLN A 44 -14.98 -4.85 -5.64
N ARG A 45 -14.15 -5.47 -6.49
CA ARG A 45 -14.07 -6.94 -6.59
C ARG A 45 -13.61 -7.57 -5.28
N ALA A 46 -12.65 -6.97 -4.59
CA ALA A 46 -12.14 -7.45 -3.33
C ALA A 46 -13.16 -7.33 -2.20
N ILE A 47 -13.78 -6.16 -2.07
CA ILE A 47 -14.84 -5.92 -1.08
C ILE A 47 -16.01 -6.89 -1.29
N ASN A 48 -16.41 -7.16 -2.53
CA ASN A 48 -17.47 -8.13 -2.80
C ASN A 48 -17.08 -9.56 -2.39
N GLN A 49 -15.82 -9.96 -2.59
CA GLN A 49 -15.32 -11.26 -2.11
C GLN A 49 -15.28 -11.34 -0.58
N ILE A 50 -14.86 -10.26 0.09
CA ILE A 50 -14.83 -10.17 1.56
C ILE A 50 -16.25 -10.25 2.12
N LYS A 51 -17.16 -9.40 1.63
CA LYS A 51 -18.58 -9.40 2.05
C LYS A 51 -19.26 -10.75 1.80
N GLY A 52 -18.88 -11.42 0.72
CA GLY A 52 -19.40 -12.74 0.37
C GLY A 52 -18.75 -13.92 1.10
N GLY A 53 -17.79 -13.69 2.01
CA GLY A 53 -17.07 -14.75 2.73
C GLY A 53 -16.17 -15.62 1.85
N LYS A 54 -15.81 -15.14 0.65
CA LYS A 54 -14.99 -15.85 -0.35
C LYS A 54 -13.56 -15.32 -0.43
N SER A 55 -13.23 -14.28 0.33
CA SER A 55 -11.89 -13.71 0.33
C SER A 55 -10.88 -14.73 0.86
N LYS A 56 -9.82 -14.94 0.08
CA LYS A 56 -8.68 -15.77 0.45
C LYS A 56 -7.51 -14.94 1.00
N TYR A 57 -7.64 -13.64 1.21
CA TYR A 57 -6.51 -12.80 1.62
C TYR A 57 -6.57 -12.47 3.10
N ASP A 58 -5.40 -12.52 3.75
CA ASP A 58 -5.19 -12.13 5.14
C ASP A 58 -4.83 -10.64 5.25
N PHE A 59 -4.18 -10.09 4.22
CA PHE A 59 -3.81 -8.68 4.14
C PHE A 59 -4.02 -8.17 2.72
N ILE A 60 -4.53 -6.94 2.60
CA ILE A 60 -4.76 -6.28 1.33
C ILE A 60 -4.19 -4.87 1.39
N GLU A 61 -3.24 -4.59 0.51
CA GLU A 61 -2.80 -3.23 0.20
C GLU A 61 -3.65 -2.69 -0.95
N LEU A 62 -4.19 -1.47 -0.76
CA LEU A 62 -5.06 -0.85 -1.75
C LEU A 62 -4.51 0.51 -2.17
N MET A 63 -4.35 0.69 -3.49
CA MET A 63 -4.07 1.98 -4.11
C MET A 63 -5.28 2.46 -4.90
N ALA A 64 -5.66 3.72 -4.73
CA ALA A 64 -6.80 4.31 -5.43
C ALA A 64 -6.56 4.44 -6.95
N CYS A 65 -5.34 4.80 -7.36
CA CYS A 65 -4.97 5.00 -8.75
C CYS A 65 -4.50 3.69 -9.43
N PRO A 66 -4.85 3.45 -10.71
CA PRO A 66 -4.27 2.35 -11.48
C PRO A 66 -2.75 2.53 -11.59
N GLY A 67 -1.96 1.51 -11.24
CA GLY A 67 -0.50 1.59 -11.24
C GLY A 67 0.11 2.33 -10.04
N GLY A 68 -0.67 2.59 -8.98
CA GLY A 68 -0.18 3.19 -7.74
C GLY A 68 0.07 4.70 -7.82
N CYS A 69 0.78 5.23 -6.82
CA CYS A 69 1.03 6.67 -6.68
C CYS A 69 1.81 7.30 -7.85
N ALA A 70 2.65 6.52 -8.53
CA ALA A 70 3.40 6.96 -9.71
C ALA A 70 2.49 7.37 -10.89
N ASN A 71 1.23 6.92 -10.90
CA ASN A 71 0.21 7.35 -11.87
C ASN A 71 -0.88 8.22 -11.24
N GLY A 72 -0.61 8.83 -10.09
CA GLY A 72 -1.54 9.74 -9.41
C GLY A 72 -1.97 10.93 -10.27
N ALA A 73 -3.06 11.58 -9.89
CA ALA A 73 -3.58 12.75 -10.61
C ALA A 73 -2.61 13.94 -10.59
N GLY A 74 -1.81 14.08 -9.53
CA GLY A 74 -0.80 15.15 -9.40
C GLY A 74 0.51 14.90 -10.15
N GLN A 75 0.65 13.79 -10.89
CA GLN A 75 1.86 13.46 -11.64
C GLN A 75 1.86 14.13 -13.02
N ILE A 76 3.05 14.42 -13.54
CA ILE A 76 3.22 14.94 -14.90
C ILE A 76 2.67 13.90 -15.90
N LYS A 77 1.77 14.34 -16.76
CA LYS A 77 1.21 13.52 -17.82
C LYS A 77 2.07 13.64 -19.08
N ALA A 78 2.08 12.56 -19.86
CA ALA A 78 2.68 12.61 -21.19
C ALA A 78 1.92 13.61 -22.06
N GLU A 79 2.65 14.34 -22.91
CA GLU A 79 2.04 15.26 -23.88
C GLU A 79 1.07 14.52 -24.81
N ASN A 80 1.44 13.30 -25.21
CA ASN A 80 0.58 12.38 -25.93
C ASN A 80 0.01 11.31 -24.96
N PRO A 81 -1.32 11.23 -24.78
CA PRO A 81 -1.94 10.24 -23.90
C PRO A 81 -1.59 8.77 -24.23
N MET A 82 -1.29 8.45 -25.50
CA MET A 82 -0.88 7.10 -25.90
C MET A 82 0.47 6.69 -25.30
N GLU A 83 1.31 7.66 -24.93
CA GLU A 83 2.62 7.43 -24.35
C GLU A 83 2.63 7.38 -22.82
N GLN A 84 1.48 7.63 -22.17
CA GLN A 84 1.38 7.65 -20.70
C GLN A 84 1.88 6.36 -20.05
N LYS A 85 1.60 5.21 -20.69
CA LYS A 85 2.08 3.91 -20.22
C LYS A 85 3.60 3.82 -20.24
N LYS A 86 4.22 4.24 -21.35
CA LYS A 86 5.68 4.23 -21.53
C LYS A 86 6.36 5.20 -20.54
N LEU A 87 5.76 6.36 -20.29
CA LEU A 87 6.24 7.29 -19.28
C LEU A 87 6.20 6.67 -17.88
N LEU A 88 5.10 6.02 -17.52
CA LEU A 88 4.96 5.36 -16.22
C LEU A 88 6.00 4.24 -16.04
N GLU A 89 6.19 3.38 -17.05
CA GLU A 89 7.21 2.32 -17.03
C GLU A 89 8.62 2.90 -16.84
N LYS A 90 8.93 4.01 -17.51
CA LYS A 90 10.21 4.71 -17.34
C LYS A 90 10.39 5.25 -15.92
N VAL A 91 9.40 5.96 -15.38
CA VAL A 91 9.47 6.54 -14.02
C VAL A 91 9.63 5.44 -12.97
N THR A 92 8.82 4.38 -13.05
CA THR A 92 8.91 3.23 -12.14
C THR A 92 10.27 2.54 -12.27
N GLY A 93 10.78 2.36 -13.48
CA GLY A 93 12.11 1.78 -13.71
C GLY A 93 13.23 2.60 -13.09
N LEU A 94 13.19 3.93 -13.23
CA LEU A 94 14.18 4.83 -12.60
C LEU A 94 14.10 4.77 -11.08
N TYR A 95 12.88 4.73 -10.51
CA TYR A 95 12.68 4.62 -9.07
C TYR A 95 13.24 3.30 -8.52
N ASN A 96 12.96 2.17 -9.18
CA ASN A 96 13.44 0.86 -8.77
C ASN A 96 14.96 0.70 -8.95
N ALA A 97 15.58 1.50 -9.83
CA ALA A 97 17.03 1.50 -10.02
C ALA A 97 17.76 2.38 -8.99
N LEU A 98 17.04 3.13 -8.15
CA LEU A 98 17.68 3.87 -7.06
C LEU A 98 18.35 2.88 -6.09
N PRO A 99 19.58 3.17 -5.65
CA PRO A 99 20.26 2.31 -4.68
C PRO A 99 19.46 2.27 -3.38
N GLU A 100 19.43 1.12 -2.72
CA GLU A 100 18.88 1.03 -1.37
C GLU A 100 19.59 2.02 -0.45
N ASN A 101 18.84 2.97 0.10
CA ASN A 101 19.38 3.87 1.10
C ASN A 101 19.41 3.17 2.46
N ASN A 102 20.57 2.59 2.78
CA ASN A 102 20.81 1.93 4.06
C ASN A 102 21.08 2.90 5.22
N GLU A 103 21.18 4.21 4.99
CA GLU A 103 21.38 5.23 6.04
C GLU A 103 20.27 5.14 7.11
N PHE A 104 19.05 4.85 6.66
CA PHE A 104 17.89 4.71 7.54
C PHE A 104 17.59 3.26 7.94
N LYS A 105 18.48 2.31 7.62
CA LYS A 105 18.32 0.93 8.05
C LYS A 105 18.38 0.87 9.59
N GLY A 106 17.31 0.37 10.21
CA GLY A 106 17.18 0.40 11.67
C GLY A 106 16.76 1.75 12.25
N ALA A 107 16.59 2.81 11.42
CA ALA A 107 16.21 4.13 11.91
C ALA A 107 14.78 4.15 12.41
N TYR A 108 13.90 3.36 11.80
CA TYR A 108 12.53 3.17 12.27
C TYR A 108 12.50 2.57 13.68
N GLU A 109 13.23 1.48 13.91
CA GLU A 109 13.32 0.82 15.21
C GLU A 109 13.93 1.74 16.26
N LYS A 110 15.01 2.46 15.91
CA LYS A 110 15.62 3.47 16.80
C LYS A 110 14.66 4.60 17.14
N ALA A 111 13.91 5.11 16.15
CA ALA A 111 12.92 6.16 16.35
C ALA A 111 11.79 5.66 17.25
N LEU A 112 11.29 4.45 17.02
CA LEU A 112 10.28 3.80 17.85
C LEU A 112 10.76 3.61 19.28
N ASP A 113 11.96 3.08 19.49
CA ASP A 113 12.49 2.85 20.85
C ASP A 113 12.68 4.16 21.61
N LYS A 114 13.14 5.21 20.90
CA LYS A 114 13.21 6.57 21.45
C LYS A 114 11.83 7.09 21.82
N TRP A 115 10.83 6.93 20.96
CA TRP A 115 9.46 7.40 21.21
C TRP A 115 8.80 6.64 22.37
N ARG A 116 8.95 5.32 22.41
CA ARG A 116 8.50 4.45 23.52
C ARG A 116 9.07 4.90 24.86
N SER A 117 10.37 5.20 24.88
CA SER A 117 11.07 5.63 26.10
C SER A 117 10.70 7.05 26.52
N ALA A 118 10.45 7.94 25.55
CA ALA A 118 10.11 9.34 25.81
C ALA A 118 8.64 9.54 26.20
N ASN A 119 7.72 8.76 25.64
CA ASN A 119 6.30 8.84 25.93
C ASN A 119 5.63 7.45 25.81
N PRO A 120 5.17 6.85 26.93
CA PRO A 120 4.43 5.58 26.90
C PRO A 120 3.17 5.62 26.01
N GLU A 121 2.59 6.80 25.80
CA GLU A 121 1.40 7.03 24.96
C GLU A 121 1.73 7.47 23.52
N TYR A 122 2.97 7.28 23.05
CA TYR A 122 3.39 7.69 21.70
C TYR A 122 2.49 7.14 20.59
N SER A 123 1.84 6.00 20.81
CA SER A 123 0.87 5.38 19.90
C SER A 123 -0.23 6.36 19.52
N ASN A 124 -0.68 7.21 20.45
CA ASN A 124 -1.76 8.17 20.22
C ASN A 124 -1.42 9.23 19.16
N PHE A 125 -0.14 9.39 18.80
CA PHE A 125 0.33 10.35 17.79
C PHE A 125 0.55 9.74 16.40
N VAL A 126 0.63 8.41 16.30
CA VAL A 126 0.97 7.70 15.04
C VAL A 126 -0.16 6.86 14.49
N TYR A 127 -1.18 6.59 15.31
CA TYR A 127 -2.41 5.93 14.87
C TYR A 127 -3.52 6.93 14.62
N ALA A 128 -4.34 6.64 13.63
CA ALA A 128 -5.59 7.31 13.38
C ALA A 128 -6.71 6.26 13.31
N THR A 129 -7.88 6.59 13.85
CA THR A 129 -9.09 5.78 13.75
C THR A 129 -10.00 6.35 12.68
N TYR A 130 -10.64 5.48 11.91
CA TYR A 130 -11.58 5.86 10.87
C TYR A 130 -12.97 5.40 11.28
N GLU A 131 -13.95 6.31 11.19
CA GLU A 131 -15.36 6.02 11.44
C GLU A 131 -16.15 6.16 10.14
N ALA A 132 -17.31 5.51 10.06
CA ALA A 132 -18.20 5.68 8.92
C ALA A 132 -18.69 7.12 8.87
N ALA A 133 -18.29 7.87 7.84
CA ALA A 133 -18.79 9.22 7.63
C ALA A 133 -20.31 9.18 7.43
N ARG A 134 -21.05 10.00 8.18
CA ARG A 134 -22.48 10.20 7.94
C ARG A 134 -22.63 11.07 6.71
N VAL A 135 -23.26 10.53 5.67
CA VAL A 135 -23.36 11.15 4.33
C VAL A 135 -23.88 12.59 4.36
N ASN A 136 -24.74 12.93 5.33
CA ASN A 136 -25.29 14.28 5.45
C ASN A 136 -24.25 15.34 5.85
N GLU A 137 -23.27 15.00 6.70
CA GLU A 137 -22.28 15.97 7.21
C GLU A 137 -21.28 16.39 6.11
N LEU A 138 -20.95 15.49 5.18
CA LEU A 138 -20.05 15.79 4.06
C LEU A 138 -20.73 16.67 2.99
N ILE A 139 -22.03 16.50 2.77
CA ILE A 139 -22.81 17.33 1.84
C ILE A 139 -22.98 18.74 2.42
N GLU A 140 -23.27 18.85 3.71
CA GLU A 140 -23.36 20.13 4.41
C GLU A 140 -22.01 20.86 4.42
N ALA A 141 -20.91 20.14 4.68
CA ALA A 141 -19.57 20.72 4.62
C ALA A 141 -19.18 21.16 3.19
N ALA A 142 -19.53 20.42 2.15
CA ALA A 142 -19.23 20.79 0.76
C ALA A 142 -20.04 21.99 0.27
N ASN A 143 -21.27 22.17 0.76
CA ASN A 143 -22.14 23.31 0.41
C ASN A 143 -21.81 24.60 1.20
N ALA A 144 -20.90 24.53 2.17
CA ALA A 144 -20.45 25.68 2.96
C ALA A 144 -19.20 26.38 2.39
N TRP A 145 -18.67 25.90 1.26
CA TRP A 145 -17.57 26.50 0.48
C TRP A 145 -18.11 27.07 -0.84
#